data_AF-A0A645J445-F1
#
_entry.id   AF-A0A645J445-F1
#
_cell.length_a   1.000
_cell.length_b   1.000
_cell.length_c   1.000
_cell.angle_alpha   90.00
_cell.angle_beta   90.00
_cell.angle_gamma   90.00
#
_symmetry.space_group_name_H-M   'P 1'
#
loop_
_entity.id
_entity.type
_entity.pdbx_description
1 polymer ?
#
loop_
_entity_poly.entity_id
_entity_poly.type
_entity_poly.pdbx_seq_one_letter_code
_entity_poly.pdbx_strand_id
1 'polypeptide(L)'
;MIAGAILHDIGKIYEYSICPYGIEKTDNGELIGHIVMGCSMIYEKARNIEELDNKTLEHIVHIVASHHGEIEYGSPVIPKTIEAQLLHFCDNMDSKVSQFRTCIDNSLKSSVDSNWTEYDKSLGRRLMFNKEFFAGGSI
;
A
#
# COMPACT_ATOMS: atom_id res chain seq x y z
N MET A 1 -0.80 -13.88 9.62
CA MET A 1 -0.35 -13.20 8.38
C MET A 1 -1.47 -12.95 7.38
N ILE A 2 -2.07 -13.98 6.75
CA ILE A 2 -3.00 -13.81 5.60
C ILE A 2 -4.15 -12.84 5.90
N ALA A 3 -4.83 -13.00 7.04
CA ALA A 3 -5.90 -12.08 7.44
C ALA A 3 -5.42 -10.63 7.53
N GLY A 4 -4.27 -10.38 8.18
CA GLY A 4 -3.66 -9.05 8.26
C GLY A 4 -3.29 -8.51 6.88
N ALA A 5 -2.76 -9.35 5.98
CA ALA A 5 -2.42 -8.95 4.61
C ALA A 5 -3.66 -8.57 3.79
N ILE A 6 -4.79 -9.25 3.97
CA ILE A 6 -6.05 -8.89 3.31
C ILE A 6 -6.62 -7.58 3.87
N LEU A 7 -6.42 -7.34 5.18
CA LEU A 7 -7.08 -6.26 5.91
C LEU A 7 -6.23 -4.98 6.09
N HIS A 8 -4.94 -5.00 5.77
CA HIS A 8 -4.01 -3.90 6.11
C HIS A 8 -4.48 -2.52 5.66
N ASP A 9 -5.12 -2.46 4.49
CA ASP A 9 -5.60 -1.24 3.86
C ASP A 9 -7.12 -1.07 3.92
N ILE A 10 -7.84 -1.88 4.69
CA ILE A 10 -9.32 -1.88 4.68
C ILE A 10 -9.94 -0.52 5.00
N GLY A 11 -9.25 0.32 5.77
CA GLY A 11 -9.70 1.67 6.09
C GLY A 11 -9.71 2.64 4.91
N LYS A 12 -9.04 2.32 3.79
CA LYS A 12 -9.00 3.19 2.60
C LYS A 12 -10.38 3.42 1.99
N ILE A 13 -11.33 2.51 2.22
CA ILE A 13 -12.72 2.65 1.77
C ILE A 13 -13.45 3.85 2.39
N TYR A 14 -12.98 4.32 3.55
CA TYR A 14 -13.50 5.51 4.22
C TYR A 14 -12.52 6.69 4.17
N GLU A 15 -11.25 6.45 3.81
CA GLU A 15 -10.24 7.49 3.65
C GLU A 15 -10.46 8.32 2.38
N TYR A 16 -10.93 7.69 1.31
CA TYR A 16 -11.11 8.33 0.01
C TYR A 16 -12.55 8.30 -0.48
N SER A 17 -12.92 9.34 -1.24
CA SER A 17 -14.14 9.41 -2.03
C SER A 17 -13.79 9.52 -3.51
N ILE A 18 -14.59 8.85 -4.35
CA ILE A 18 -14.47 8.93 -5.81
C ILE A 18 -15.41 10.04 -6.29
N CYS A 19 -14.83 11.13 -6.77
CA CYS A 19 -15.54 12.29 -7.30
C CYS A 19 -15.41 12.34 -8.83
N PRO A 20 -16.29 13.07 -9.55
CA PRO A 20 -16.23 13.17 -11.01
C PRO A 20 -14.90 13.67 -11.58
N TYR A 21 -14.11 14.39 -10.77
CA TYR A 21 -12.83 14.99 -11.16
C TYR A 21 -11.60 14.27 -10.61
N GLY A 22 -11.78 13.17 -9.85
CA GLY A 22 -10.66 12.42 -9.28
C GLY A 22 -10.98 11.76 -7.94
N ILE A 23 -9.90 11.42 -7.22
CA ILE A 23 -9.97 10.85 -5.87
C ILE A 23 -9.67 11.97 -4.88
N GLU A 24 -10.57 12.17 -3.92
CA GLU A 24 -10.42 13.14 -2.84
C GLU A 24 -10.38 12.42 -1.49
N LYS A 25 -9.70 13.00 -0.50
CA LYS A 25 -9.78 12.51 0.87
C LYS A 25 -11.07 12.95 1.53
N THR A 26 -11.63 12.10 2.37
CA THR A 26 -12.78 12.43 3.22
C THR A 26 -12.32 13.16 4.49
N ASP A 27 -13.24 13.77 5.23
CA ASP A 27 -12.95 14.36 6.55
C ASP A 27 -12.33 13.32 7.50
N ASN A 28 -12.83 12.09 7.49
CA ASN A 28 -12.26 11.00 8.29
C ASN A 28 -10.85 10.62 7.80
N GLY A 29 -10.63 10.64 6.48
CA GLY A 29 -9.32 10.41 5.90
C GLY A 29 -8.29 11.46 6.31
N GLU A 30 -8.69 12.74 6.38
CA GLU A 30 -7.79 13.82 6.82
C GLU A 30 -7.57 13.85 8.33
N LEU A 31 -8.60 13.53 9.14
CA LEU A 31 -8.53 13.63 10.60
C LEU A 31 -8.00 12.35 11.28
N ILE A 32 -8.24 11.17 10.72
CA ILE A 32 -8.03 9.88 11.38
C ILE A 32 -7.04 9.00 10.59
N GLY A 33 -7.23 8.89 9.28
CA GLY A 33 -6.43 8.05 8.39
C GLY A 33 -6.80 6.56 8.42
N HIS A 34 -6.50 5.85 7.33
CA HIS A 34 -6.98 4.48 7.10
C HIS A 34 -6.49 3.45 8.12
N ILE A 35 -5.29 3.58 8.69
CA ILE A 35 -4.74 2.59 9.63
C ILE A 35 -5.60 2.52 10.90
N VAL A 36 -5.88 3.67 11.49
CA VAL A 36 -6.67 3.78 12.73
C VAL A 36 -8.11 3.33 12.48
N MET A 37 -8.71 3.78 11.36
CA MET A 37 -10.04 3.34 10.95
C MET A 37 -10.10 1.82 10.74
N GLY A 38 -9.10 1.24 10.04
CA GLY A 38 -9.00 -0.19 9.79
C GLY A 38 -8.90 -1.01 11.08
N CYS A 39 -8.06 -0.58 12.03
CA CYS A 39 -7.98 -1.21 13.35
C CYS A 39 -9.33 -1.17 14.09
N SER A 40 -10.02 -0.01 14.07
CA SER A 40 -11.35 0.12 14.68
C SER A 40 -12.38 -0.81 14.04
N MET A 41 -12.39 -0.91 12.71
CA MET A 41 -13.29 -1.81 11.98
C MET A 41 -13.05 -3.28 12.34
N ILE A 42 -11.78 -3.68 12.47
CA ILE A 42 -11.39 -5.05 12.85
C ILE A 42 -11.91 -5.36 14.26
N TYR A 43 -11.66 -4.48 15.23
CA TYR A 43 -12.18 -4.65 16.60
C TYR A 43 -13.70 -4.70 16.66
N GLU A 44 -14.40 -3.86 15.88
CA GLU A 44 -15.86 -3.88 15.83
C GLU A 44 -16.39 -5.22 15.33
N LYS A 45 -15.86 -5.73 14.22
CA LYS A 45 -16.33 -7.00 13.63
C LYS A 45 -15.95 -8.21 14.46
N ALA A 46 -14.76 -8.20 15.07
CA ALA A 46 -14.30 -9.27 15.95
C ALA A 46 -15.23 -9.55 17.13
N ARG A 47 -15.97 -8.55 17.63
CA ARG A 47 -16.96 -8.74 18.72
C ARG A 47 -18.07 -9.74 18.40
N ASN A 48 -18.30 -10.03 17.11
CA ASN A 48 -19.34 -10.94 16.66
C ASN A 48 -18.80 -12.32 16.23
N ILE A 49 -17.53 -12.62 16.53
CA ILE A 49 -16.88 -13.89 16.16
C ILE A 49 -16.46 -14.58 17.46
N GLU A 50 -17.27 -15.51 17.95
CA GLU A 50 -17.07 -16.14 19.27
C GLU A 50 -15.78 -16.97 19.34
N GLU A 51 -15.37 -17.57 18.21
CA GLU A 51 -14.20 -18.44 18.12
C GLU A 51 -12.88 -17.67 17.99
N LEU A 52 -12.91 -16.34 17.81
CA LEU A 52 -11.72 -15.54 17.65
C LEU A 52 -11.12 -15.18 19.01
N ASP A 53 -9.98 -15.79 19.33
CA ASP A 53 -9.27 -15.46 20.56
C ASP A 53 -8.60 -14.08 20.50
N ASN A 54 -8.48 -13.45 21.67
CA ASN A 54 -7.92 -12.10 21.78
C ASN A 54 -6.47 -11.99 21.28
N LYS A 55 -5.64 -13.03 21.41
CA LYS A 55 -4.24 -12.96 20.96
C LYS A 55 -4.16 -12.95 19.43
N THR A 56 -4.99 -13.76 18.78
CA THR A 56 -5.10 -13.74 17.32
C THR A 56 -5.61 -12.39 16.82
N LEU A 57 -6.63 -11.82 17.48
CA LEU A 57 -7.14 -10.48 17.17
C LEU A 57 -6.05 -9.40 17.32
N GLU A 58 -5.36 -9.38 18.46
CA GLU A 58 -4.26 -8.44 18.74
C GLU A 58 -3.12 -8.59 17.73
N HIS A 59 -2.78 -9.81 17.33
CA HIS A 59 -1.77 -10.06 16.31
C HIS A 59 -2.21 -9.50 14.95
N ILE A 60 -3.45 -9.72 14.53
CA ILE A 60 -3.99 -9.18 13.27
C ILE A 60 -3.97 -7.64 13.31
N VAL A 61 -4.46 -7.05 14.40
CA VAL A 61 -4.45 -5.60 14.59
C VAL A 61 -3.02 -5.05 14.58
N HIS A 62 -2.06 -5.73 15.21
CA HIS A 62 -0.65 -5.31 15.17
C HIS A 62 -0.09 -5.33 13.75
N ILE A 63 -0.40 -6.38 12.96
CA ILE A 63 0.00 -6.42 11.54
C ILE A 63 -0.55 -5.20 10.79
N VAL A 64 -1.85 -4.89 10.94
CA VAL A 64 -2.48 -3.74 10.28
C VAL A 64 -1.91 -2.42 10.80
N ALA A 65 -1.72 -2.27 12.10
CA ALA A 65 -1.21 -1.04 12.71
C ALA A 65 0.25 -0.75 12.34
N SER A 66 1.03 -1.77 11.98
CA SER A 66 2.47 -1.64 11.71
C SER A 66 2.89 -1.83 10.25
N HIS A 67 1.95 -2.05 9.33
CA HIS A 67 2.30 -2.47 7.97
C HIS A 67 3.10 -1.43 7.16
N HIS A 68 2.99 -0.14 7.48
CA HIS A 68 3.86 0.92 6.92
C HIS A 68 5.35 0.78 7.33
N GLY A 69 5.67 -0.04 8.32
CA GLY A 69 7.05 -0.40 8.70
C GLY A 69 7.74 0.60 9.60
N GLU A 70 7.87 1.84 9.15
CA GLU A 70 8.61 2.90 9.86
C GLU A 70 7.69 4.06 10.24
N ILE A 71 8.03 4.77 11.32
CA ILE A 71 7.24 5.91 11.80
C ILE A 71 7.26 7.05 10.76
N GLU A 72 8.39 7.23 10.08
CA GLU A 72 8.60 8.19 9.01
C GLU A 72 7.72 7.91 7.78
N TYR A 73 7.28 6.66 7.60
CA TYR A 73 6.32 6.27 6.57
C TYR A 73 4.86 6.40 7.04
N GLY A 74 4.64 7.03 8.20
CA GLY A 74 3.31 7.24 8.77
C GLY A 74 2.76 6.03 9.53
N SER A 75 3.61 5.07 9.90
CA SER A 75 3.19 3.95 10.74
C SER A 75 2.96 4.40 12.19
N PRO A 76 1.82 4.06 12.82
CA PRO A 76 1.62 4.31 14.26
C PRO A 76 2.63 3.58 15.16
N VAL A 77 3.01 2.36 14.78
CA VAL A 77 3.94 1.50 15.51
C VAL A 77 4.75 0.65 14.54
N ILE A 78 6.00 0.34 14.87
CA ILE A 78 6.85 -0.50 14.01
C ILE A 78 6.47 -2.00 14.11
N PRO A 79 6.75 -2.81 13.07
CA PRO A 79 6.58 -4.26 13.10
C PRO A 79 7.36 -4.91 14.25
N LYS A 80 6.70 -5.78 15.02
CA LYS A 80 7.29 -6.53 16.14
C LYS A 80 7.10 -8.05 16.01
N THR A 81 6.51 -8.49 14.90
CA THR A 81 6.35 -9.91 14.56
C THR A 81 6.92 -10.17 13.17
N ILE A 82 7.31 -11.41 12.91
CA ILE A 82 7.84 -11.83 11.60
C ILE A 82 6.79 -11.55 10.51
N GLU A 83 5.53 -11.87 10.78
CA GLU A 83 4.41 -11.68 9.86
C GLU A 83 4.18 -10.21 9.52
N ALA A 84 4.27 -9.31 10.50
CA ALA A 84 4.12 -7.87 10.26
C ALA A 84 5.29 -7.33 9.44
N GLN A 85 6.53 -7.76 9.74
CA GLN A 85 7.71 -7.34 9.00
C GLN A 85 7.69 -7.83 7.55
N LEU A 86 7.25 -9.08 7.35
CA LEU A 86 7.07 -9.65 6.01
C LEU A 86 6.02 -8.89 5.22
N LEU A 87 4.87 -8.58 5.84
CA LEU A 87 3.83 -7.81 5.16
C LEU A 87 4.35 -6.42 4.74
N HIS A 88 5.05 -5.72 5.63
CA HIS A 88 5.67 -4.44 5.30
C HIS A 88 6.58 -4.54 4.07
N PHE A 89 7.44 -5.56 4.02
CA PHE A 89 8.33 -5.75 2.86
C PHE A 89 7.56 -6.05 1.58
N CYS A 90 6.51 -6.88 1.64
CA CYS A 90 5.67 -7.17 0.50
C CYS A 90 4.96 -5.91 -0.02
N ASP A 91 4.35 -5.12 0.87
CA ASP A 91 3.62 -3.90 0.55
C ASP A 91 4.53 -2.83 -0.06
N ASN A 92 5.67 -2.55 0.59
CA ASN A 92 6.67 -1.61 0.10
C ASN A 92 7.29 -2.05 -1.24
N MET A 93 7.46 -3.36 -1.45
CA MET A 93 7.92 -3.90 -2.73
C MET A 93 6.88 -3.68 -3.82
N ASP A 94 5.62 -4.01 -3.56
CA ASP A 94 4.53 -3.82 -4.53
C ASP A 94 4.38 -2.35 -4.94
N SER A 95 4.39 -1.44 -3.96
CA SER A 95 4.37 0.01 -4.19
C SER A 95 5.52 0.48 -5.09
N LYS A 96 6.76 0.03 -4.83
CA LYS A 96 7.92 0.38 -5.66
C LYS A 96 7.84 -0.21 -7.07
N VAL A 97 7.36 -1.45 -7.21
CA VAL A 97 7.19 -2.09 -8.52
C VAL A 97 6.10 -1.37 -9.33
N SER A 98 4.99 -0.99 -8.69
CA SER A 98 3.93 -0.18 -9.30
C SER A 98 4.44 1.19 -9.77
N GLN A 99 5.29 1.84 -8.97
CA GLN A 99 5.94 3.08 -9.36
C GLN A 99 6.87 2.89 -10.57
N PHE A 100 7.68 1.82 -10.60
CA PHE A 100 8.51 1.46 -11.75
C PHE A 100 7.68 1.30 -13.02
N ARG A 101 6.58 0.53 -12.95
CA ARG A 101 5.66 0.32 -14.07
C ARG A 101 5.09 1.65 -14.57
N THR A 102 4.63 2.51 -13.66
CA THR A 102 4.10 3.83 -14.01
C THR A 102 5.13 4.70 -14.74
N CYS A 103 6.37 4.75 -14.26
CA CYS A 103 7.45 5.51 -14.91
C CYS A 103 7.76 4.98 -16.31
N ILE A 104 7.78 3.65 -16.48
CA ILE A 104 8.04 3.00 -17.77
C ILE A 104 6.88 3.26 -18.74
N ASP A 105 5.63 3.09 -18.30
CA ASP A 105 4.44 3.32 -19.12
C ASP A 105 4.35 4.76 -19.63
N ASN A 106 4.67 5.74 -18.77
CA ASN A 106 4.73 7.14 -19.17
C ASN A 106 5.83 7.38 -20.22
N SER A 107 6.97 6.70 -20.10
CA SER A 107 8.07 6.81 -21.05
C SER A 107 7.77 6.13 -22.38
N LEU A 108 7.05 5.00 -22.37
CA LEU A 108 6.59 4.31 -23.57
C LEU A 108 5.55 5.13 -24.37
N LYS A 109 4.75 5.95 -23.69
CA LYS A 109 3.79 6.88 -24.32
C LYS A 109 4.45 8.15 -24.88
N SER A 110 5.70 8.43 -24.51
CA SER A 110 6.45 9.58 -25.01
C SER A 110 6.94 9.34 -26.44
N SER A 111 6.99 10.41 -27.24
CA SER A 111 7.56 10.38 -28.60
C SER A 111 9.09 10.32 -28.62
N VAL A 112 9.74 10.39 -27.45
CA VAL A 112 11.20 10.36 -27.32
C VAL A 112 11.72 8.93 -27.48
N ASP A 113 12.65 8.76 -28.42
CA ASP A 113 13.31 7.46 -28.59
C ASP A 113 14.43 7.24 -27.56
N SER A 114 14.06 6.76 -26.37
CA SER A 114 14.98 6.54 -25.24
C SER A 114 14.62 5.27 -24.46
N ASN A 115 15.63 4.49 -24.06
CA ASN A 115 15.50 3.34 -23.14
C ASN A 115 15.55 3.75 -21.65
N TRP A 116 15.53 5.05 -21.37
CA TRP A 116 15.53 5.60 -20.03
C TRP A 116 14.25 6.37 -19.76
N THR A 117 13.72 6.24 -18.54
CA THR A 117 12.66 7.09 -18.03
C THR A 117 13.17 8.48 -17.68
N GLU A 118 12.25 9.41 -17.47
CA GLU A 118 12.53 10.63 -16.73
C GLU A 118 12.98 10.31 -15.29
N TYR A 119 13.60 11.29 -14.63
CA TYR A 119 14.07 11.15 -13.26
C TYR A 119 12.87 11.12 -12.30
N ASP A 120 12.71 10.01 -11.57
CA ASP A 120 11.72 9.92 -10.51
C ASP A 120 12.34 10.38 -9.18
N LYS A 121 11.72 11.39 -8.55
CA LYS A 121 12.22 11.99 -7.32
C LYS A 121 12.09 11.07 -6.11
N SER A 122 11.02 10.29 -6.03
CA SER A 122 10.76 9.37 -4.91
C SER A 122 11.75 8.18 -4.95
N LEU A 123 12.06 7.68 -6.15
CA LEU A 123 13.05 6.63 -6.36
C LEU A 123 14.50 7.15 -6.38
N GLY A 124 14.69 8.47 -6.54
CA GLY A 124 15.99 9.12 -6.58
C GLY A 124 16.83 8.78 -7.81
N ARG A 125 16.22 8.27 -8.89
CA ARG A 125 16.93 7.74 -10.07
C ARG A 125 16.08 7.76 -11.33
N ARG A 126 16.77 7.64 -12.48
CA ARG A 126 16.15 7.22 -13.75
C ARG A 126 16.14 5.70 -13.81
N LEU A 127 15.16 5.15 -14.53
CA LEU A 127 15.02 3.72 -14.73
C LEU A 127 15.38 3.37 -16.17
N MET A 128 16.16 2.30 -16.34
CA MET A 128 16.41 1.72 -17.65
C MET A 128 15.34 0.66 -17.93
N PHE A 129 14.82 0.63 -19.15
CA PHE A 129 13.87 -0.38 -19.60
C PHE A 129 14.17 -0.76 -21.06
N ASN A 130 13.79 -1.98 -21.46
CA ASN A 130 13.94 -2.43 -22.84
C ASN A 130 12.62 -2.30 -23.59
N LYS A 131 12.53 -1.37 -24.54
CA LYS A 131 11.32 -1.16 -25.37
C LYS A 131 10.86 -2.42 -26.10
N GLU A 132 11.79 -3.24 -26.60
CA GLU A 132 11.45 -4.46 -27.35
C GLU A 132 10.72 -5.49 -26.47
N PHE A 133 11.07 -5.54 -25.18
CA PHE A 133 10.42 -6.40 -24.21
C PHE A 133 8.96 -5.98 -23.95
N PHE A 134 8.66 -4.68 -23.98
CA PHE A 134 7.32 -4.14 -23.71
C PHE A 134 6.46 -3.94 -24.96
N ALA A 135 7.05 -3.82 -26.16
CA ALA A 135 6.32 -3.74 -27.42
C ALA A 135 5.66 -5.08 -27.83
N GLY A 136 6.10 -6.19 -27.23
CA GLY A 136 5.58 -7.55 -27.49
C GLY A 136 4.30 -7.94 -26.73
N GLY A 137 3.73 -7.06 -25.91
CA GLY A 137 2.44 -7.31 -25.25
C GLY A 137 2.44 -8.47 -24.25
N SER A 138 3.40 -8.51 -23.32
CA SER A 138 3.39 -9.51 -22.24
C SER A 138 3.93 -8.95 -20.93
N ILE A 139 3.04 -8.39 -20.11
CA ILE A 139 2.76 -8.80 -18.71
C ILE A 139 1.28 -8.52 -18.45
#